data_AF-A0AAU1IKF8-F1
#
_entry.id   AF-A0AAU1IKF8-F1
#
_cell.length_a   1.000
_cell.length_b   1.000
_cell.length_c   1.000
_cell.angle_alpha   90.00
_cell.angle_beta   90.00
_cell.angle_gamma   90.00
#
_symmetry.space_group_name_H-M   'P 1'
#
loop_
_entity.id
_entity.type
_entity.pdbx_description
1 polymer ?
#
loop_
_entity_poly.entity_id
_entity_poly.type
_entity_poly.pdbx_seq_one_letter_code
_entity_poly.pdbx_strand_id
1 'polypeptide(L)'
;MSEPEAPQEIDIHTTAGKIADLHRRTQEATHAGSARAVEKQHAKGKLTARERIELLLDEGSFVEFDEFTRHRSTDFGLEKNRPYGDGVVSGYGTVDGRPIAVFSQDFTVFGGALGEVYGQKIVKVMDFALKTGCPVIGINDSGGARIQEGVASLGAYGEIFRRNTHASGVIPQISLVVGPCAGGAVYSPAITDFTVMVDQTSHMFITGPDVIKTVTGEDVGFEELGGARTHNAVSGVAHHMAGDEKDAIEYVKQLLSYLPSNNLSEPPAFPEEADLAVTDEDRELDTLVPDSANQPYDMHTVIEHVLDDAEFFETQPLFAPNILTGFGRVEGRPVGIVANQPMQFAGCLDIDASEKAARFVRTCDAFNVPVITFVDVPGFLPGVDQEHYGIIRRGAKLIYAYAEATVPLITVITRKAFGGAYDVMGSKHLGADLNLAWPTAQIAVMGAQGAVNILHRRTIAEAEAAGDVEATRARLIQEYEDALLNPYIAAERGYIDAVILPSDTRRHVVRGLRQLRTKRETLPPKKHGNIPL
;
A
#
# COMPACT_ATOMS: atom_id res chain seq x y z
N MET A 1 33.53 -36.84 -30.59
CA MET A 1 32.99 -35.97 -31.64
C MET A 1 32.00 -36.79 -32.45
N SER A 2 30.77 -36.91 -31.96
CA SER A 2 29.65 -37.41 -32.75
C SER A 2 29.20 -36.28 -33.68
N GLU A 3 28.98 -36.61 -34.95
CA GLU A 3 28.40 -35.70 -35.94
C GLU A 3 27.10 -35.07 -35.44
N PRO A 4 26.74 -33.84 -35.86
CA PRO A 4 25.42 -33.31 -35.60
C PRO A 4 24.41 -34.18 -36.34
N GLU A 5 23.49 -34.82 -35.61
CA GLU A 5 22.32 -35.47 -36.21
C GLU A 5 21.60 -34.47 -37.11
N ALA A 6 21.33 -34.87 -38.36
CA ALA A 6 20.56 -34.08 -39.30
C ALA A 6 19.21 -33.69 -38.67
N PRO A 7 18.68 -32.47 -38.90
CA PRO A 7 17.40 -32.07 -38.35
C PRO A 7 16.34 -33.09 -38.78
N GLN A 8 15.76 -33.78 -37.79
CA GLN A 8 14.72 -34.77 -38.01
C GLN A 8 13.54 -34.08 -38.73
N GLU A 9 13.27 -34.48 -39.96
CA GLU A 9 12.19 -33.92 -40.75
C GLU A 9 10.85 -34.21 -40.05
N ILE A 10 10.15 -33.16 -39.61
CA ILE A 10 8.91 -33.31 -38.83
C ILE A 10 7.77 -33.74 -39.76
N ASP A 11 7.41 -35.03 -39.75
CA ASP A 11 6.21 -35.52 -40.44
C ASP A 11 4.93 -35.18 -39.64
N ILE A 12 4.29 -34.07 -40.01
CA ILE A 12 3.09 -33.54 -39.35
C ILE A 12 1.86 -34.47 -39.42
N HIS A 13 1.88 -35.49 -40.27
CA HIS A 13 0.78 -36.44 -40.39
C HIS A 13 0.86 -37.56 -39.35
N THR A 14 1.98 -37.72 -38.64
CA THR A 14 2.15 -38.70 -37.56
C THR A 14 1.92 -38.10 -36.17
N THR A 15 1.57 -38.95 -35.19
CA THR A 15 1.49 -38.52 -33.79
C THR A 15 2.85 -38.03 -33.27
N ALA A 16 3.94 -38.74 -33.59
CA ALA A 16 5.29 -38.35 -33.16
C ALA A 16 5.72 -37.01 -33.75
N GLY A 17 5.46 -36.76 -35.05
CA GLY A 17 5.77 -35.48 -35.68
C GLY A 17 4.92 -34.33 -35.16
N LYS A 18 3.64 -34.56 -34.79
CA LYS A 18 2.83 -33.53 -34.11
C LYS A 18 3.39 -33.16 -32.73
N ILE A 19 3.92 -34.12 -31.98
CA ILE A 19 4.60 -33.87 -30.70
C ILE A 19 5.90 -33.09 -30.92
N ALA A 20 6.70 -33.46 -31.93
CA ALA A 20 7.90 -32.71 -32.29
C ALA A 20 7.58 -31.26 -32.73
N ASP A 21 6.51 -31.05 -33.49
CA ASP A 21 6.03 -29.70 -33.86
C ASP A 21 5.62 -28.88 -32.63
N LEU A 22 4.97 -29.51 -31.64
CA LEU A 22 4.65 -28.85 -30.36
C LEU A 22 5.92 -28.41 -29.63
N HIS A 23 6.94 -29.28 -29.49
CA HIS A 23 8.20 -28.91 -28.85
C HIS A 23 8.90 -27.74 -29.58
N ARG A 24 8.90 -27.75 -30.93
CA ARG A 24 9.44 -26.65 -31.73
C ARG A 24 8.70 -25.34 -31.47
N ARG A 25 7.36 -25.36 -31.47
CA ARG A 25 6.55 -24.16 -31.18
C ARG A 25 6.71 -23.65 -29.76
N THR A 26 6.86 -24.56 -28.80
CA THR A 26 7.14 -24.23 -27.38
C THR A 26 8.46 -23.49 -27.28
N GLN A 27 9.54 -24.00 -27.89
CA GLN A 27 10.82 -23.29 -27.93
C GLN A 27 10.72 -21.90 -28.59
N GLU A 28 9.93 -21.76 -29.66
CA GLU A 28 9.68 -20.47 -30.30
C GLU A 28 8.88 -19.51 -29.40
N ALA A 29 7.93 -20.02 -28.62
CA ALA A 29 7.09 -19.22 -27.73
C ALA A 29 7.81 -18.77 -26.46
N THR A 30 8.68 -19.62 -25.90
CA THR A 30 9.51 -19.26 -24.74
C THR A 30 10.60 -18.24 -25.09
N HIS A 31 10.92 -18.08 -26.38
CA HIS A 31 11.90 -17.11 -26.90
C HIS A 31 11.27 -16.19 -27.95
N ALA A 32 10.06 -15.67 -27.67
CA ALA A 32 9.33 -14.81 -28.60
C ALA A 32 10.07 -13.50 -28.94
N GLY A 33 10.82 -12.96 -27.98
CA GLY A 33 11.73 -11.84 -28.18
C GLY A 33 13.00 -12.23 -28.93
N SER A 34 13.51 -11.36 -29.80
CA SER A 34 14.81 -11.59 -30.45
C SER A 34 15.93 -11.64 -29.41
N ALA A 35 16.96 -12.48 -29.61
CA ALA A 35 18.12 -12.57 -28.71
C ALA A 35 18.75 -11.19 -28.40
N ARG A 36 18.86 -10.33 -29.42
CA ARG A 36 19.35 -8.95 -29.25
C ARG A 36 18.50 -8.10 -28.30
N ALA A 37 17.18 -8.31 -28.28
CA ALA A 37 16.28 -7.59 -27.39
C ALA A 37 16.40 -8.11 -25.95
N VAL A 38 16.57 -9.42 -25.77
CA VAL A 38 16.87 -10.05 -24.48
C VAL A 38 18.19 -9.53 -23.91
N GLU A 39 19.27 -9.55 -24.70
CA GLU A 39 20.59 -9.00 -24.30
C GLU A 39 20.50 -7.53 -23.88
N LYS A 40 19.71 -6.71 -24.58
CA LYS A 40 19.49 -5.30 -24.21
C LYS A 40 18.72 -5.14 -22.90
N GLN A 41 17.80 -6.04 -22.60
CA GLN A 41 17.07 -6.06 -21.33
C GLN A 41 18.02 -6.41 -20.18
N HIS A 42 18.77 -7.52 -20.32
CA HIS A 42 19.76 -7.95 -19.33
C HIS A 42 20.88 -6.93 -19.11
N ALA A 43 21.33 -6.24 -20.18
CA ALA A 43 22.34 -5.18 -20.09
C ALA A 43 21.91 -3.97 -19.24
N LYS A 44 20.60 -3.81 -18.97
CA LYS A 44 20.05 -2.80 -18.06
C LYS A 44 19.87 -3.32 -16.62
N GLY A 45 20.35 -4.53 -16.32
CA GLY A 45 20.14 -5.20 -15.03
C GLY A 45 18.72 -5.74 -14.83
N LYS A 46 17.93 -5.82 -15.90
CA LYS A 46 16.53 -6.25 -15.84
C LYS A 46 16.37 -7.71 -16.22
N LEU A 47 15.44 -8.41 -15.59
CA LEU A 47 15.07 -9.77 -15.95
C LEU A 47 14.11 -9.78 -17.17
N THR A 48 13.97 -10.95 -17.78
CA THR A 48 12.90 -11.22 -18.75
C THR A 48 11.56 -11.43 -18.04
N ALA A 49 10.46 -11.35 -18.79
CA ALA A 49 9.13 -11.59 -18.25
C ALA A 49 8.95 -13.00 -17.64
N ARG A 50 9.61 -14.01 -18.20
CA ARG A 50 9.55 -15.40 -17.69
C ARG A 50 10.40 -15.59 -16.44
N GLU A 51 11.63 -15.07 -16.44
CA GLU A 51 12.51 -15.10 -15.25
C GLU A 51 11.85 -14.44 -14.03
N ARG A 52 11.08 -13.36 -14.22
CA ARG A 52 10.32 -12.70 -13.14
C ARG A 52 9.20 -13.58 -12.57
N ILE A 53 8.49 -14.30 -13.44
CA ILE A 53 7.46 -15.26 -13.02
C ILE A 53 8.10 -16.43 -12.26
N GLU A 54 9.20 -16.98 -12.76
CA GLU A 54 9.93 -18.07 -12.11
C GLU A 54 10.49 -17.66 -10.74
N LEU A 55 10.93 -16.40 -10.59
CA LEU A 55 11.43 -15.89 -9.32
C LEU A 55 10.30 -15.63 -8.31
N LEU A 56 9.13 -15.19 -8.79
CA LEU A 56 7.95 -14.95 -7.97
C LEU A 56 7.30 -16.25 -7.49
N LEU A 57 7.09 -17.21 -8.38
CA LEU A 57 6.31 -18.41 -8.10
C LEU A 57 7.15 -19.52 -7.47
N ASP A 58 6.50 -20.42 -6.75
CA ASP A 58 7.12 -21.65 -6.27
C ASP A 58 7.57 -22.51 -7.45
N GLU A 59 8.73 -23.15 -7.32
CA GLU A 59 9.34 -23.94 -8.39
C GLU A 59 8.39 -25.01 -8.93
N GLY A 60 8.21 -25.04 -10.26
CA GLY A 60 7.34 -26.01 -10.94
C GLY A 60 5.83 -25.77 -10.79
N SER A 61 5.39 -24.73 -10.09
CA SER A 61 3.97 -24.43 -9.90
C SER A 61 3.32 -23.70 -11.08
N PHE A 62 4.12 -23.03 -11.93
CA PHE A 62 3.59 -22.19 -13.00
C PHE A 62 2.91 -23.00 -14.10
N VAL A 63 1.67 -22.62 -14.41
CA VAL A 63 0.91 -23.14 -15.54
C VAL A 63 0.54 -21.98 -16.46
N GLU A 64 1.16 -21.96 -17.63
CA GLU A 64 0.96 -20.89 -18.61
C GLU A 64 -0.39 -21.02 -19.33
N PHE A 65 -1.05 -19.88 -19.50
CA PHE A 65 -2.20 -19.70 -20.36
C PHE A 65 -1.79 -19.05 -21.68
N ASP A 66 -2.48 -19.46 -22.75
CA ASP A 66 -2.44 -18.74 -24.02
C ASP A 66 -1.01 -18.58 -24.58
N GLU A 67 -0.14 -19.57 -24.36
CA GLU A 67 1.26 -19.57 -24.81
C GLU A 67 1.34 -19.35 -26.33
N PHE A 68 0.49 -20.05 -27.10
CA PHE A 68 0.51 -19.98 -28.57
C PHE A 68 -0.42 -18.93 -29.18
N THR A 69 -0.99 -18.01 -28.40
CA THR A 69 -1.81 -16.93 -28.98
C THR A 69 -0.97 -15.95 -29.79
N ARG A 70 -1.59 -15.34 -30.81
CA ARG A 70 -0.96 -14.35 -31.69
C ARG A 70 -1.96 -13.23 -31.98
N HIS A 71 -1.48 -11.99 -32.16
CA HIS A 71 -2.35 -10.92 -32.64
C HIS A 71 -2.98 -11.23 -34.00
N ARG A 72 -4.06 -10.50 -34.28
CA ARG A 72 -4.88 -10.63 -35.49
C ARG A 72 -4.83 -9.38 -36.39
N SER A 73 -4.16 -8.31 -35.95
CA SER A 73 -4.02 -7.09 -36.74
C SER A 73 -3.16 -7.30 -37.99
N THR A 74 -3.60 -6.66 -39.08
CA THR A 74 -2.91 -6.55 -40.37
C THR A 74 -2.54 -5.10 -40.71
N ASP A 75 -2.65 -4.21 -39.72
CA ASP A 75 -2.42 -2.78 -39.91
C ASP A 75 -0.93 -2.48 -39.86
N PHE A 76 -0.48 -1.55 -40.69
CA PHE A 76 0.91 -1.10 -40.76
C PHE A 76 1.95 -2.22 -40.93
N GLY A 77 1.56 -3.37 -41.52
CA GLY A 77 2.45 -4.50 -41.77
C GLY A 77 2.75 -5.36 -40.54
N LEU A 78 1.98 -5.23 -39.46
CA LEU A 78 2.19 -5.95 -38.21
C LEU A 78 2.05 -7.47 -38.39
N GLU A 79 1.25 -7.94 -39.35
CA GLU A 79 1.03 -9.35 -39.67
C GLU A 79 2.29 -10.11 -40.09
N LYS A 80 3.37 -9.39 -40.45
CA LYS A 80 4.66 -9.97 -40.84
C LYS A 80 5.41 -10.57 -39.66
N ASN A 81 5.15 -10.12 -38.45
CA ASN A 81 5.75 -10.65 -37.24
C ASN A 81 4.66 -10.92 -36.21
N ARG A 82 4.32 -12.20 -36.00
CA ARG A 82 3.23 -12.62 -35.11
C ARG A 82 3.78 -13.47 -33.97
N PRO A 83 4.48 -12.87 -33.00
CA PRO A 83 5.11 -13.61 -31.91
C PRO A 83 4.05 -14.39 -31.11
N TYR A 84 4.40 -15.60 -30.69
CA TYR A 84 3.59 -16.34 -29.71
C TYR A 84 3.55 -15.58 -28.39
N GLY A 85 2.45 -15.74 -27.65
CA GLY A 85 2.16 -15.01 -26.42
C GLY A 85 1.72 -13.55 -26.62
N ASP A 86 1.92 -12.96 -27.80
CA ASP A 86 1.58 -11.58 -28.16
C ASP A 86 2.21 -10.48 -27.25
N GLY A 87 3.30 -10.82 -26.54
CA GLY A 87 4.05 -9.89 -25.69
C GLY A 87 3.65 -9.86 -24.22
N VAL A 88 2.83 -10.81 -23.77
CA VAL A 88 2.55 -11.01 -22.33
C VAL A 88 2.56 -12.50 -22.00
N VAL A 89 3.28 -12.85 -20.94
CA VAL A 89 3.26 -14.18 -20.32
C VAL A 89 2.22 -14.16 -19.22
N SER A 90 1.35 -15.17 -19.15
CA SER A 90 0.17 -15.12 -18.28
C SER A 90 -0.18 -16.51 -17.79
N GLY A 91 -0.65 -16.66 -16.56
CA GLY A 91 -1.00 -17.97 -16.02
C GLY A 91 -1.35 -17.92 -14.54
N TYR A 92 -1.19 -19.06 -13.89
CA TYR A 92 -1.33 -19.19 -12.45
C TYR A 92 -0.23 -20.07 -11.88
N GLY A 93 -0.07 -20.04 -10.57
CA GLY A 93 0.85 -20.90 -9.83
C GLY A 93 0.63 -20.73 -8.34
N THR A 94 1.67 -20.96 -7.56
CA THR A 94 1.64 -20.72 -6.11
C THR A 94 2.78 -19.82 -5.66
N VAL A 95 2.56 -19.12 -4.56
CA VAL A 95 3.57 -18.40 -3.78
C VAL A 95 3.42 -18.85 -2.35
N ASP A 96 4.46 -19.44 -1.77
CA ASP A 96 4.44 -20.05 -0.43
C ASP A 96 3.29 -21.07 -0.28
N GLY A 97 3.06 -21.86 -1.35
CA GLY A 97 2.00 -22.85 -1.45
C GLY A 97 0.59 -22.28 -1.64
N ARG A 98 0.42 -20.96 -1.70
CA ARG A 98 -0.89 -20.30 -1.85
C ARG A 98 -1.18 -19.95 -3.31
N PRO A 99 -2.41 -20.16 -3.80
CA PRO A 99 -2.73 -19.92 -5.20
C PRO A 99 -2.66 -18.44 -5.53
N ILE A 100 -2.02 -18.08 -6.65
CA ILE A 100 -2.06 -16.74 -7.23
C ILE A 100 -2.20 -16.81 -8.75
N ALA A 101 -2.71 -15.74 -9.34
CA ALA A 101 -2.74 -15.53 -10.79
C ALA A 101 -1.75 -14.43 -11.18
N VAL A 102 -1.06 -14.58 -12.30
CA VAL A 102 0.01 -13.66 -12.71
C VAL A 102 -0.03 -13.34 -14.19
N PHE A 103 0.31 -12.10 -14.52
CA PHE A 103 0.73 -11.72 -15.86
C PHE A 103 2.04 -10.93 -15.80
N SER A 104 2.93 -11.15 -16.77
CA SER A 104 4.18 -10.42 -16.91
C SER A 104 4.35 -9.91 -18.33
N GLN A 105 4.49 -8.61 -18.43
CA GLN A 105 4.62 -7.89 -19.69
C GLN A 105 6.03 -8.07 -20.27
N ASP A 106 6.14 -8.48 -21.54
CA ASP A 106 7.42 -8.74 -22.19
C ASP A 106 7.86 -7.55 -23.04
N PHE A 107 8.78 -6.74 -22.50
CA PHE A 107 9.32 -5.58 -23.20
C PHE A 107 10.08 -5.94 -24.48
N THR A 108 10.59 -7.18 -24.61
CA THR A 108 11.34 -7.62 -25.79
C THR A 108 10.45 -7.84 -27.02
N VAL A 109 9.13 -7.95 -26.81
CA VAL A 109 8.12 -8.10 -27.85
C VAL A 109 7.37 -6.78 -28.03
N PHE A 110 7.57 -6.14 -29.19
CA PHE A 110 6.96 -4.83 -29.53
C PHE A 110 7.17 -3.73 -28.47
N GLY A 111 8.27 -3.75 -27.69
CA GLY A 111 8.48 -2.77 -26.62
C GLY A 111 7.48 -2.91 -25.46
N GLY A 112 6.89 -4.10 -25.30
CA GLY A 112 5.84 -4.37 -24.33
C GLY A 112 4.50 -3.69 -24.67
N ALA A 113 4.36 -3.11 -25.86
CA ALA A 113 3.20 -2.31 -26.22
C ALA A 113 1.92 -3.17 -26.23
N LEU A 114 0.93 -2.74 -25.43
CA LEU A 114 -0.32 -3.46 -25.22
C LEU A 114 -1.18 -3.44 -26.48
N GLY A 115 -1.43 -4.62 -27.04
CA GLY A 115 -2.37 -4.87 -28.14
C GLY A 115 -3.67 -5.55 -27.68
N GLU A 116 -4.54 -5.87 -28.62
CA GLU A 116 -5.86 -6.45 -28.36
C GLU A 116 -5.77 -7.84 -27.72
N VAL A 117 -5.00 -8.76 -28.32
CA VAL A 117 -4.87 -10.16 -27.85
C VAL A 117 -4.08 -10.21 -26.55
N TYR A 118 -2.99 -9.44 -26.46
CA TYR A 118 -2.30 -9.15 -25.21
C TYR A 118 -3.27 -8.78 -24.08
N GLY A 119 -4.14 -7.78 -24.31
CA GLY A 119 -5.08 -7.34 -23.29
C GLY A 119 -6.11 -8.40 -22.92
N GLN A 120 -6.57 -9.18 -23.90
CA GLN A 120 -7.46 -10.32 -23.68
C GLN A 120 -6.82 -11.41 -22.79
N LYS A 121 -5.50 -11.63 -22.89
CA LYS A 121 -4.78 -12.54 -21.99
C LYS A 121 -4.78 -12.03 -20.54
N ILE A 122 -4.52 -10.74 -20.33
CA ILE A 122 -4.59 -10.13 -18.99
C ILE A 122 -6.00 -10.25 -18.43
N VAL A 123 -7.02 -9.90 -19.21
CA VAL A 123 -8.43 -10.03 -18.81
C VAL A 123 -8.76 -11.48 -18.43
N LYS A 124 -8.28 -12.47 -19.19
CA LYS A 124 -8.49 -13.89 -18.86
C LYS A 124 -7.89 -14.27 -17.50
N VAL A 125 -6.67 -13.81 -17.18
CA VAL A 125 -6.03 -14.06 -15.88
C VAL A 125 -6.79 -13.37 -14.75
N MET A 126 -7.22 -12.13 -14.94
CA MET A 126 -8.03 -11.42 -13.93
C MET A 126 -9.38 -12.10 -13.70
N ASP A 127 -10.05 -12.52 -14.77
CA ASP A 127 -11.32 -13.25 -14.69
C ASP A 127 -11.12 -14.64 -14.02
N PHE A 128 -9.97 -15.29 -14.22
CA PHE A 128 -9.62 -16.53 -13.52
C PHE A 128 -9.41 -16.29 -12.02
N ALA A 129 -8.66 -15.25 -11.65
CA ALA A 129 -8.38 -14.92 -10.26
C ALA A 129 -9.65 -14.54 -9.50
N LEU A 130 -10.51 -13.72 -10.11
CA LEU A 130 -11.79 -13.32 -9.52
C LEU A 130 -12.73 -14.52 -9.37
N LYS A 131 -12.72 -15.45 -10.34
CA LYS A 131 -13.54 -16.67 -10.31
C LYS A 131 -13.08 -17.65 -9.23
N THR A 132 -11.78 -17.76 -9.00
CA THR A 132 -11.19 -18.71 -8.04
C THR A 132 -10.95 -18.10 -6.66
N GLY A 133 -11.06 -16.78 -6.53
CA GLY A 133 -10.81 -16.05 -5.29
C GLY A 133 -9.34 -16.08 -4.91
N CYS A 134 -8.43 -15.80 -5.84
CA CYS A 134 -7.00 -15.70 -5.56
C CYS A 134 -6.43 -14.32 -5.95
N PRO A 135 -5.29 -13.90 -5.36
CA PRO A 135 -4.63 -12.65 -5.71
C PRO A 135 -4.20 -12.57 -7.19
N VAL A 136 -4.15 -11.36 -7.73
CA VAL A 136 -3.54 -11.07 -9.05
C VAL A 136 -2.27 -10.27 -8.88
N ILE A 137 -1.18 -10.77 -9.46
CA ILE A 137 0.10 -10.06 -9.55
C ILE A 137 0.33 -9.62 -11.00
N GLY A 138 0.37 -8.31 -11.22
CA GLY A 138 0.67 -7.71 -12.51
C GLY A 138 2.10 -7.20 -12.55
N ILE A 139 2.96 -7.80 -13.38
CA ILE A 139 4.35 -7.37 -13.56
C ILE A 139 4.44 -6.49 -14.81
N ASN A 140 4.56 -5.18 -14.60
CA ASN A 140 4.45 -4.15 -15.63
C ASN A 140 5.81 -3.72 -16.19
N ASP A 141 5.94 -3.79 -17.52
CA ASP A 141 7.13 -3.41 -18.29
C ASP A 141 6.69 -3.13 -19.75
N SER A 142 6.00 -2.01 -19.96
CA SER A 142 5.34 -1.66 -21.22
C SER A 142 5.54 -0.19 -21.59
N GLY A 143 5.99 0.06 -22.82
CA GLY A 143 6.07 1.40 -23.39
C GLY A 143 4.72 2.09 -23.65
N GLY A 144 3.59 1.43 -23.37
CA GLY A 144 2.24 1.98 -23.52
C GLY A 144 1.37 1.21 -24.52
N ALA A 145 0.49 1.92 -25.23
CA ALA A 145 -0.42 1.31 -26.21
C ALA A 145 0.30 0.90 -27.50
N ARG A 146 -0.06 -0.23 -28.09
CA ARG A 146 0.37 -0.60 -29.45
C ARG A 146 -0.39 0.26 -30.46
N ILE A 147 0.25 1.32 -30.93
CA ILE A 147 -0.35 2.36 -31.79
C ILE A 147 -0.89 1.76 -33.10
N GLN A 148 -0.22 0.75 -33.65
CA GLN A 148 -0.59 0.09 -34.91
C GLN A 148 -1.98 -0.56 -34.85
N GLU A 149 -2.42 -1.01 -33.67
CA GLU A 149 -3.74 -1.63 -33.47
C GLU A 149 -4.85 -0.61 -33.14
N GLY A 150 -4.51 0.68 -33.07
CA GLY A 150 -5.46 1.78 -32.90
C GLY A 150 -6.36 1.63 -31.67
N VAL A 151 -7.67 1.80 -31.87
CA VAL A 151 -8.67 1.79 -30.79
C VAL A 151 -8.84 0.42 -30.12
N ALA A 152 -8.35 -0.67 -30.74
CA ALA A 152 -8.40 -2.00 -30.13
C ALA A 152 -7.57 -2.04 -28.84
N SER A 153 -6.41 -1.39 -28.83
CA SER A 153 -5.56 -1.23 -27.64
C SER A 153 -6.28 -0.44 -26.52
N LEU A 154 -7.05 0.59 -26.89
CA LEU A 154 -7.85 1.37 -25.92
C LEU A 154 -9.00 0.55 -25.33
N GLY A 155 -9.69 -0.22 -26.16
CA GLY A 155 -10.73 -1.16 -25.70
C GLY A 155 -10.17 -2.19 -24.73
N ALA A 156 -8.98 -2.72 -25.02
CA ALA A 156 -8.28 -3.64 -24.14
C ALA A 156 -7.93 -3.03 -22.77
N TYR A 157 -7.44 -1.78 -22.74
CA TYR A 157 -7.25 -1.05 -21.48
C TYR A 157 -8.56 -0.90 -20.69
N GLY A 158 -9.65 -0.49 -21.35
CA GLY A 158 -10.95 -0.32 -20.70
C GLY A 158 -11.49 -1.61 -20.08
N GLU A 159 -11.28 -2.75 -20.74
CA GLU A 159 -11.67 -4.05 -20.20
C GLU A 159 -10.87 -4.44 -18.95
N ILE A 160 -9.56 -4.13 -18.91
CA ILE A 160 -8.68 -4.33 -17.75
C ILE A 160 -9.11 -3.43 -16.58
N PHE A 161 -9.32 -2.13 -16.83
CA PHE A 161 -9.73 -1.17 -15.79
C PHE A 161 -11.04 -1.60 -15.12
N ARG A 162 -12.01 -2.09 -15.91
CA ARG A 162 -13.27 -2.60 -15.37
C ARG A 162 -13.06 -3.78 -14.42
N ARG A 163 -12.15 -4.72 -14.74
CA ARG A 163 -11.82 -5.83 -13.83
C ARG A 163 -11.11 -5.32 -12.59
N ASN A 164 -10.18 -4.37 -12.72
CA ASN A 164 -9.50 -3.81 -11.55
C ASN A 164 -10.51 -3.24 -10.55
N THR A 165 -11.48 -2.45 -11.04
CA THR A 165 -12.54 -1.87 -10.20
C THR A 165 -13.42 -2.94 -9.58
N HIS A 166 -13.87 -3.95 -10.35
CA HIS A 166 -14.75 -4.99 -9.83
C HIS A 166 -14.05 -5.96 -8.86
N ALA A 167 -12.72 -6.11 -8.97
CA ALA A 167 -11.90 -6.93 -8.09
C ALA A 167 -11.39 -6.18 -6.84
N SER A 168 -11.50 -4.85 -6.81
CA SER A 168 -11.04 -4.01 -5.70
C SER A 168 -11.78 -4.37 -4.40
N GLY A 169 -11.00 -4.72 -3.36
CA GLY A 169 -11.53 -5.22 -2.09
C GLY A 169 -12.17 -6.61 -2.16
N VAL A 170 -12.00 -7.36 -3.26
CA VAL A 170 -12.48 -8.74 -3.41
C VAL A 170 -11.32 -9.73 -3.39
N ILE A 171 -10.33 -9.49 -4.24
CA ILE A 171 -9.06 -10.22 -4.29
C ILE A 171 -7.92 -9.21 -4.19
N PRO A 172 -6.81 -9.52 -3.49
CA PRO A 172 -5.66 -8.64 -3.50
C PRO A 172 -5.10 -8.47 -4.91
N GLN A 173 -4.84 -7.23 -5.29
CA GLN A 173 -4.24 -6.84 -6.56
C GLN A 173 -2.92 -6.12 -6.27
N ILE A 174 -1.82 -6.67 -6.78
CA ILE A 174 -0.48 -6.11 -6.59
C ILE A 174 0.14 -5.83 -7.96
N SER A 175 0.59 -4.60 -8.16
CA SER A 175 1.33 -4.18 -9.35
C SER A 175 2.82 -4.07 -9.04
N LEU A 176 3.63 -4.86 -9.74
CA LEU A 176 5.09 -4.79 -9.72
C LEU A 176 5.56 -4.06 -10.98
N VAL A 177 5.98 -2.81 -10.84
CA VAL A 177 6.43 -1.98 -11.96
C VAL A 177 7.95 -2.05 -12.02
N VAL A 178 8.46 -2.77 -13.01
CA VAL A 178 9.89 -3.10 -13.22
C VAL A 178 10.35 -2.58 -14.58
N GLY A 179 9.74 -1.50 -15.04
CA GLY A 179 9.94 -0.94 -16.36
C GLY A 179 9.06 0.27 -16.61
N PRO A 180 8.95 0.71 -17.87
CA PRO A 180 8.02 1.77 -18.23
C PRO A 180 6.58 1.31 -18.00
N CYS A 181 5.73 2.25 -17.60
CA CYS A 181 4.28 2.15 -17.61
C CYS A 181 3.77 3.53 -18.02
N ALA A 182 3.46 3.70 -19.30
CA ALA A 182 3.20 5.02 -19.88
C ALA A 182 1.78 5.16 -20.44
N GLY A 183 1.27 6.39 -20.45
CA GLY A 183 -0.03 6.70 -21.02
C GLY A 183 -1.18 6.21 -20.15
N GLY A 184 -2.26 5.73 -20.78
CA GLY A 184 -3.41 5.20 -20.05
C GLY A 184 -3.09 3.96 -19.19
N ALA A 185 -1.98 3.27 -19.45
CA ALA A 185 -1.60 2.05 -18.74
C ALA A 185 -1.49 2.24 -17.21
N VAL A 186 -1.06 3.42 -16.77
CA VAL A 186 -0.81 3.74 -15.35
C VAL A 186 -2.07 3.64 -14.49
N TYR A 187 -3.26 3.77 -15.09
CA TYR A 187 -4.51 3.70 -14.35
C TYR A 187 -4.82 2.31 -13.82
N SER A 188 -4.26 1.23 -14.42
CA SER A 188 -4.45 -0.11 -13.88
C SER A 188 -3.70 -0.28 -12.54
N PRO A 189 -2.37 -0.06 -12.45
CA PRO A 189 -1.66 -0.03 -11.17
C PRO A 189 -2.23 0.94 -10.15
N ALA A 190 -2.70 2.12 -10.58
CA ALA A 190 -3.29 3.11 -9.67
C ALA A 190 -4.56 2.61 -8.95
N ILE A 191 -5.31 1.68 -9.56
CA ILE A 191 -6.51 1.09 -8.94
C ILE A 191 -6.14 -0.09 -8.03
N THR A 192 -5.04 -0.80 -8.32
CA THR A 192 -4.58 -1.94 -7.49
C THR A 192 -4.25 -1.54 -6.07
N ASP A 193 -4.30 -2.49 -5.14
CA ASP A 193 -4.18 -2.22 -3.71
C ASP A 193 -2.76 -1.74 -3.35
N PHE A 194 -1.74 -2.33 -3.98
CA PHE A 194 -0.34 -1.98 -3.77
C PHE A 194 0.45 -1.94 -5.08
N THR A 195 1.34 -0.96 -5.18
CA THR A 195 2.28 -0.77 -6.29
C THR A 195 3.71 -0.76 -5.76
N VAL A 196 4.54 -1.68 -6.26
CA VAL A 196 5.97 -1.79 -5.95
C VAL A 196 6.78 -1.36 -7.17
N MET A 197 7.71 -0.44 -6.99
CA MET A 197 8.59 0.08 -8.04
C MET A 197 10.04 -0.29 -7.75
N VAL A 198 10.88 -0.32 -8.79
CA VAL A 198 12.33 -0.56 -8.67
C VAL A 198 13.10 0.69 -9.04
N ASP A 199 14.05 1.09 -8.20
CA ASP A 199 14.86 2.29 -8.38
C ASP A 199 15.59 2.27 -9.74
N GLN A 200 15.62 3.42 -10.42
CA GLN A 200 16.26 3.70 -11.72
C GLN A 200 15.83 2.84 -12.93
N THR A 201 15.07 1.76 -12.72
CA THR A 201 14.71 0.79 -13.77
C THR A 201 13.22 0.78 -14.09
N SER A 202 12.41 1.47 -13.28
CA SER A 202 10.95 1.57 -13.43
C SER A 202 10.48 3.02 -13.49
N HIS A 203 9.45 3.27 -14.32
CA HIS A 203 8.92 4.61 -14.55
C HIS A 203 7.42 4.57 -14.79
N MET A 204 6.66 5.50 -14.21
CA MET A 204 5.23 5.68 -14.47
C MET A 204 4.93 7.12 -14.88
N PHE A 205 4.15 7.34 -15.94
CA PHE A 205 3.67 8.69 -16.29
C PHE A 205 2.52 8.63 -17.29
N ILE A 206 1.59 9.57 -17.18
CA ILE A 206 0.50 9.72 -18.16
C ILE A 206 1.05 10.32 -19.46
N THR A 207 1.89 11.34 -19.35
CA THR A 207 2.40 12.11 -20.48
C THR A 207 3.92 12.09 -20.43
N GLY A 208 4.57 11.68 -21.52
CA GLY A 208 6.03 11.61 -21.58
C GLY A 208 6.70 12.99 -21.61
N PRO A 209 7.98 13.09 -21.23
CA PRO A 209 8.75 14.34 -21.19
C PRO A 209 8.68 15.18 -22.48
N ASP A 210 8.80 14.54 -23.65
CA ASP A 210 8.78 15.24 -24.94
C ASP A 210 7.46 15.98 -25.17
N VAL A 211 6.34 15.42 -24.70
CA VAL A 211 5.02 16.05 -24.83
C VAL A 211 4.88 17.20 -23.82
N ILE A 212 5.39 17.04 -22.60
CA ILE A 212 5.41 18.11 -21.60
C ILE A 212 6.22 19.31 -22.12
N LYS A 213 7.41 19.05 -22.68
CA LYS A 213 8.28 20.09 -23.23
C LYS A 213 7.62 20.87 -24.36
N THR A 214 6.95 20.16 -25.28
CA THR A 214 6.29 20.80 -26.43
C THR A 214 5.05 21.59 -26.05
N VAL A 215 4.31 21.18 -25.00
CA VAL A 215 3.05 21.84 -24.59
C VAL A 215 3.27 22.96 -23.57
N THR A 216 4.16 22.77 -22.61
CA THR A 216 4.34 23.68 -21.46
C THR A 216 5.68 24.44 -21.50
N GLY A 217 6.66 23.94 -22.26
CA GLY A 217 8.02 24.47 -22.29
C GLY A 217 8.95 23.92 -21.20
N GLU A 218 8.43 23.09 -20.29
CA GLU A 218 9.18 22.54 -19.14
C GLU A 218 10.11 21.39 -19.58
N ASP A 219 11.38 21.44 -19.14
CA ASP A 219 12.36 20.36 -19.35
C ASP A 219 12.41 19.48 -18.10
N VAL A 220 12.04 18.22 -18.23
CA VAL A 220 12.07 17.24 -17.13
C VAL A 220 12.56 15.89 -17.63
N GLY A 221 13.38 15.18 -16.85
CA GLY A 221 13.83 13.83 -17.19
C GLY A 221 12.78 12.76 -16.86
N PHE A 222 12.92 11.54 -17.40
CA PHE A 222 12.03 10.42 -17.04
C PHE A 222 12.08 10.11 -15.54
N GLU A 223 13.27 10.06 -14.95
CA GLU A 223 13.47 9.73 -13.53
C GLU A 223 12.83 10.79 -12.60
N GLU A 224 13.03 12.07 -12.91
CA GLU A 224 12.43 13.17 -12.16
C GLU A 224 10.90 13.19 -12.29
N LEU A 225 10.40 13.00 -13.51
CA LEU A 225 8.96 13.03 -13.79
C LEU A 225 8.20 11.88 -13.12
N GLY A 226 8.76 10.67 -13.16
CA GLY A 226 8.00 9.46 -12.85
C GLY A 226 8.84 8.26 -12.47
N GLY A 227 10.08 8.47 -12.00
CA GLY A 227 10.90 7.41 -11.42
C GLY A 227 10.32 6.90 -10.11
N ALA A 228 10.82 5.75 -9.65
CA ALA A 228 10.35 5.10 -8.43
C ALA A 228 10.40 6.05 -7.21
N ARG A 229 11.48 6.83 -7.07
CA ARG A 229 11.64 7.78 -5.97
C ARG A 229 10.58 8.87 -5.96
N THR A 230 10.28 9.47 -7.12
CA THR A 230 9.22 10.51 -7.23
C THR A 230 7.87 9.96 -6.79
N HIS A 231 7.54 8.74 -7.21
CA HIS A 231 6.26 8.13 -6.90
C HIS A 231 6.13 7.60 -5.47
N ASN A 232 7.25 7.27 -4.83
CA ASN A 232 7.30 6.85 -3.43
C ASN A 232 7.45 7.99 -2.43
N ALA A 233 7.91 9.17 -2.83
CA ALA A 233 8.19 10.28 -1.91
C ALA A 233 7.35 11.54 -2.16
N VAL A 234 6.91 11.78 -3.40
CA VAL A 234 6.24 13.03 -3.78
C VAL A 234 4.77 12.80 -4.11
N SER A 235 4.47 11.87 -5.02
CA SER A 235 3.08 11.73 -5.50
C SER A 235 2.22 10.74 -4.70
N GLY A 236 2.83 9.92 -3.83
CA GLY A 236 2.11 8.93 -3.01
C GLY A 236 1.39 7.84 -3.81
N VAL A 237 1.85 7.50 -5.01
CA VAL A 237 1.21 6.44 -5.84
C VAL A 237 1.83 5.07 -5.63
N ALA A 238 3.13 5.03 -5.33
CA ALA A 238 3.88 3.80 -5.11
C ALA A 238 4.07 3.55 -3.61
N HIS A 239 4.02 2.27 -3.24
CA HIS A 239 3.97 1.81 -1.86
C HIS A 239 5.33 1.32 -1.37
N HIS A 240 6.20 0.91 -2.29
CA HIS A 240 7.58 0.55 -1.98
C HIS A 240 8.50 0.79 -3.17
N MET A 241 9.74 1.18 -2.88
CA MET A 241 10.82 1.33 -3.84
C MET A 241 11.93 0.35 -3.46
N ALA A 242 12.05 -0.71 -4.23
CA ALA A 242 13.10 -1.71 -4.07
C ALA A 242 14.40 -1.27 -4.77
N GLY A 243 15.54 -1.75 -4.27
CA GLY A 243 16.85 -1.51 -4.88
C GLY A 243 17.04 -2.28 -6.19
N ASP A 244 16.45 -3.47 -6.29
CA ASP A 244 16.46 -4.29 -7.50
C ASP A 244 15.17 -5.13 -7.66
N GLU A 245 15.07 -5.87 -8.76
CA GLU A 245 13.88 -6.70 -9.06
C GLU A 245 13.70 -7.88 -8.09
N LYS A 246 14.78 -8.39 -7.48
CA LYS A 246 14.69 -9.52 -6.54
C LYS A 246 14.09 -9.05 -5.23
N ASP A 247 14.58 -7.94 -4.71
CA ASP A 247 14.04 -7.30 -3.51
C ASP A 247 12.57 -6.90 -3.71
N ALA A 248 12.22 -6.43 -4.91
CA ALA A 248 10.84 -6.09 -5.24
C ALA A 248 9.91 -7.31 -5.22
N ILE A 249 10.37 -8.44 -5.76
CA ILE A 249 9.60 -9.69 -5.75
C ILE A 249 9.48 -10.24 -4.33
N GLU A 250 10.54 -10.17 -3.53
CA GLU A 250 10.50 -10.56 -2.12
C GLU A 250 9.50 -9.69 -1.33
N TYR A 251 9.51 -8.38 -1.54
CA TYR A 251 8.53 -7.47 -0.95
C TYR A 251 7.09 -7.87 -1.30
N VAL A 252 6.83 -8.30 -2.55
CA VAL A 252 5.51 -8.80 -2.96
C VAL A 252 5.14 -10.09 -2.23
N LYS A 253 6.08 -11.03 -2.04
CA LYS A 253 5.85 -12.26 -1.26
C LYS A 253 5.53 -11.96 0.19
N GLN A 254 6.32 -11.08 0.81
CA GLN A 254 6.09 -10.61 2.18
C GLN A 254 4.70 -9.96 2.32
N LEU A 255 4.35 -9.06 1.41
CA LEU A 255 3.03 -8.42 1.40
C LEU A 255 1.89 -9.44 1.26
N LEU A 256 2.03 -10.43 0.38
CA LEU A 256 1.05 -11.51 0.26
C LEU A 256 0.91 -12.28 1.57
N SER A 257 1.99 -12.50 2.32
CA SER A 257 1.98 -13.23 3.60
C SER A 257 1.09 -12.59 4.69
N TYR A 258 0.74 -11.31 4.56
CA TYR A 258 -0.14 -10.60 5.49
C TYR A 258 -1.60 -10.55 5.02
N LEU A 259 -1.89 -10.86 3.76
CA LEU A 259 -3.21 -10.72 3.16
C LEU A 259 -3.86 -12.09 2.95
N PRO A 260 -5.19 -12.23 3.10
CA PRO A 260 -5.91 -13.42 2.69
C PRO A 260 -5.88 -13.59 1.16
N SER A 261 -6.23 -14.77 0.64
CA SER A 261 -6.35 -14.96 -0.81
C SER A 261 -7.54 -14.18 -1.42
N ASN A 262 -8.55 -13.86 -0.63
CA ASN A 262 -9.74 -13.08 -0.98
C ASN A 262 -10.45 -12.57 0.30
N ASN A 263 -11.42 -11.68 0.14
CA ASN A 263 -12.16 -11.07 1.25
C ASN A 263 -13.12 -11.99 2.02
N LEU A 264 -13.31 -13.25 1.61
CA LEU A 264 -14.16 -14.21 2.33
C LEU A 264 -13.39 -14.98 3.40
N SER A 265 -12.08 -14.80 3.48
CA SER A 265 -11.20 -15.45 4.46
C SER A 265 -10.56 -14.43 5.38
N GLU A 266 -10.26 -14.84 6.60
CA GLU A 266 -9.33 -14.11 7.47
C GLU A 266 -7.90 -14.18 6.89
N PRO A 267 -7.03 -13.22 7.24
CA PRO A 267 -5.61 -13.28 6.89
C PRO A 267 -4.94 -14.60 7.34
N PRO A 268 -3.93 -15.11 6.60
CA PRO A 268 -3.25 -16.34 6.95
C PRO A 268 -2.52 -16.17 8.29
N ALA A 269 -2.73 -17.13 9.19
CA ALA A 269 -2.20 -17.07 10.55
C ALA A 269 -1.34 -18.30 10.86
N PHE A 270 -0.32 -18.10 11.69
CA PHE A 270 0.52 -19.15 12.26
C PHE A 270 0.40 -19.08 13.79
N PRO A 271 -0.71 -19.58 14.37
CA PRO A 271 -1.04 -19.29 15.77
C PRO A 271 0.06 -19.74 16.73
N GLU A 272 0.52 -18.79 17.53
CA GLU A 272 1.45 -19.00 18.64
C GLU A 272 0.92 -18.27 19.87
N GLU A 273 1.09 -18.88 21.05
CA GLU A 273 0.62 -18.24 22.28
C GLU A 273 1.72 -17.31 22.80
N ALA A 274 1.43 -16.01 22.88
CA ALA A 274 2.36 -15.04 23.43
C ALA A 274 2.48 -15.18 24.96
N ASP A 275 3.71 -15.07 25.49
CA ASP A 275 3.92 -14.91 26.92
C ASP A 275 3.46 -13.50 27.35
N LEU A 276 2.48 -13.45 28.25
CA LEU A 276 1.88 -12.21 28.74
C LEU A 276 2.52 -11.68 30.04
N ALA A 277 3.58 -12.33 30.52
CA ALA A 277 4.45 -11.74 31.52
C ALA A 277 5.12 -10.48 30.96
N VAL A 278 5.24 -9.45 31.80
CA VAL A 278 5.91 -8.20 31.42
C VAL A 278 7.41 -8.46 31.30
N THR A 279 7.94 -8.38 30.08
CA THR A 279 9.35 -8.58 29.76
C THR A 279 10.18 -7.33 30.09
N ASP A 280 11.49 -7.38 29.86
CA ASP A 280 12.34 -6.19 30.02
C ASP A 280 12.14 -5.22 28.86
N GLU A 281 11.92 -5.72 27.64
CA GLU A 281 11.55 -4.93 26.47
C GLU A 281 10.24 -4.17 26.73
N ASP A 282 9.20 -4.85 27.26
CA ASP A 282 7.95 -4.17 27.65
C ASP A 282 8.21 -2.97 28.58
N ARG A 283 9.14 -3.08 29.54
CA ARG A 283 9.48 -2.02 30.49
C ARG A 283 10.20 -0.84 29.85
N GLU A 284 10.86 -1.01 28.70
CA GLU A 284 11.50 0.11 27.99
C GLU A 284 10.47 1.18 27.61
N LEU A 285 9.24 0.78 27.29
CA LEU A 285 8.14 1.69 26.95
C LEU A 285 7.76 2.64 28.09
N ASP A 286 7.96 2.25 29.36
CA ASP A 286 7.66 3.11 30.51
C ASP A 286 8.54 4.37 30.57
N THR A 287 9.68 4.34 29.88
CA THR A 287 10.67 5.44 29.83
C THR A 287 10.88 6.04 28.45
N LEU A 288 10.16 5.53 27.44
CA LEU A 288 10.31 5.97 26.06
C LEU A 288 9.82 7.40 25.84
N VAL A 289 8.68 7.77 26.45
CA VAL A 289 8.09 9.10 26.29
C VAL A 289 8.92 10.12 27.09
N PRO A 290 9.49 11.15 26.44
CA PRO A 290 10.30 12.14 27.14
C PRO A 290 9.47 13.02 28.09
N ASP A 291 10.08 13.46 29.19
CA ASP A 291 9.49 14.41 30.14
C ASP A 291 9.05 15.72 29.45
N SER A 292 9.85 16.19 28.49
CA SER A 292 9.52 17.38 27.70
C SER A 292 8.52 17.05 26.61
N ALA A 293 7.36 17.69 26.65
CA ALA A 293 6.32 17.54 25.62
C ALA A 293 6.80 17.94 24.20
N ASN A 294 7.87 18.74 24.09
CA ASN A 294 8.45 19.19 22.82
C ASN A 294 9.50 18.22 22.26
N GLN A 295 10.02 17.31 23.08
CA GLN A 295 11.00 16.33 22.63
C GLN A 295 10.27 15.16 21.94
N PRO A 296 10.61 14.83 20.68
CA PRO A 296 10.02 13.69 19.99
C PRO A 296 10.67 12.38 20.44
N TYR A 297 10.05 11.26 20.07
CA TYR A 297 10.57 9.90 20.17
C TYR A 297 10.16 9.13 18.91
N ASP A 298 10.82 8.02 18.64
CA ASP A 298 10.51 7.21 17.47
C ASP A 298 9.32 6.29 17.74
N MET A 299 8.26 6.44 16.95
CA MET A 299 7.08 5.58 17.06
C MET A 299 7.32 4.15 16.55
N HIS A 300 8.36 3.91 15.73
CA HIS A 300 8.74 2.55 15.34
C HIS A 300 9.00 1.68 16.55
N THR A 301 9.70 2.20 17.56
CA THR A 301 9.99 1.47 18.80
C THR A 301 8.71 0.98 19.48
N VAL A 302 7.68 1.82 19.58
CA VAL A 302 6.38 1.41 20.19
C VAL A 302 5.73 0.28 19.39
N ILE A 303 5.73 0.40 18.07
CA ILE A 303 5.12 -0.58 17.17
C ILE A 303 5.84 -1.92 17.30
N GLU A 304 7.16 -1.91 17.17
CA GLU A 304 8.02 -3.09 17.27
C GLU A 304 7.86 -3.80 18.62
N HIS A 305 7.70 -3.08 19.72
CA HIS A 305 7.48 -3.68 21.05
C HIS A 305 6.13 -4.40 21.20
N VAL A 306 5.18 -4.15 20.31
CA VAL A 306 3.84 -4.78 20.35
C VAL A 306 3.73 -5.95 19.39
N LEU A 307 4.51 -5.95 18.30
CA LEU A 307 4.46 -6.96 17.25
C LEU A 307 5.32 -8.17 17.59
N ASP A 308 4.93 -9.33 17.05
CA ASP A 308 5.72 -10.56 17.12
C ASP A 308 7.12 -10.31 16.50
N ASP A 309 8.15 -10.82 17.17
CA ASP A 309 9.57 -10.69 16.78
C ASP A 309 10.07 -9.25 16.52
N ALA A 310 9.33 -8.24 17.00
CA ALA A 310 9.59 -6.84 16.68
C ALA A 310 9.63 -6.56 15.16
N GLU A 311 8.88 -7.32 14.36
CA GLU A 311 8.91 -7.21 12.91
C GLU A 311 7.79 -6.29 12.39
N PHE A 312 8.18 -5.10 11.92
CA PHE A 312 7.27 -4.15 11.27
C PHE A 312 7.55 -4.04 9.77
N PHE A 313 6.58 -4.50 8.97
CA PHE A 313 6.62 -4.40 7.52
C PHE A 313 5.98 -3.10 7.04
N GLU A 314 6.79 -2.03 6.98
CA GLU A 314 6.33 -0.69 6.63
C GLU A 314 5.95 -0.54 5.14
N THR A 315 4.86 0.18 4.89
CA THR A 315 4.37 0.58 3.57
C THR A 315 4.41 2.10 3.41
N GLN A 316 4.76 2.56 2.21
CA GLN A 316 4.97 3.99 1.89
C GLN A 316 5.94 4.71 2.86
N PRO A 317 7.14 4.15 3.17
CA PRO A 317 8.06 4.75 4.15
C PRO A 317 8.56 6.14 3.75
N LEU A 318 8.57 6.45 2.45
CA LEU A 318 9.09 7.73 1.93
C LEU A 318 8.00 8.80 1.73
N PHE A 319 6.72 8.44 1.80
CA PHE A 319 5.60 9.37 1.58
C PHE A 319 4.89 9.66 2.91
N ALA A 320 4.63 10.94 3.19
CA ALA A 320 4.04 11.42 4.44
C ALA A 320 4.67 10.76 5.69
N PRO A 321 5.97 11.03 5.96
CA PRO A 321 6.72 10.35 7.02
C PRO A 321 6.23 10.70 8.44
N ASN A 322 5.33 11.69 8.57
CA ASN A 322 4.58 12.04 9.78
C ASN A 322 3.51 11.02 10.18
N ILE A 323 3.18 10.05 9.32
CA ILE A 323 2.32 8.90 9.67
C ILE A 323 2.93 7.60 9.14
N LEU A 324 2.97 6.58 9.97
CA LEU A 324 3.46 5.24 9.66
C LEU A 324 2.27 4.35 9.29
N THR A 325 2.45 3.52 8.28
CA THR A 325 1.48 2.50 7.85
C THR A 325 2.21 1.23 7.52
N GLY A 326 1.73 0.07 7.95
CA GLY A 326 2.39 -1.18 7.63
C GLY A 326 1.74 -2.37 8.29
N PHE A 327 2.29 -3.55 8.07
CA PHE A 327 1.79 -4.79 8.63
C PHE A 327 2.75 -5.34 9.69
N GLY A 328 2.21 -6.18 10.54
CA GLY A 328 2.98 -7.01 11.48
C GLY A 328 2.13 -8.21 11.89
N ARG A 329 2.58 -8.95 12.91
CA ARG A 329 1.78 -10.02 13.50
C ARG A 329 1.63 -9.84 15.00
N VAL A 330 0.51 -10.33 15.54
CA VAL A 330 0.31 -10.54 16.97
C VAL A 330 -0.24 -11.95 17.18
N GLU A 331 0.49 -12.80 17.89
CA GLU A 331 0.21 -14.24 18.03
C GLU A 331 0.12 -14.96 16.67
N GLY A 332 1.04 -14.60 15.77
CA GLY A 332 1.16 -15.13 14.42
C GLY A 332 0.04 -14.70 13.49
N ARG A 333 -0.77 -13.70 13.87
CA ARG A 333 -1.91 -13.20 13.06
C ARG A 333 -1.61 -11.82 12.48
N PRO A 334 -1.78 -11.62 11.17
CA PRO A 334 -1.59 -10.33 10.54
C PRO A 334 -2.43 -9.21 11.18
N VAL A 335 -1.80 -8.06 11.39
CA VAL A 335 -2.42 -6.79 11.82
C VAL A 335 -1.89 -5.65 10.97
N GLY A 336 -2.73 -4.65 10.72
CA GLY A 336 -2.35 -3.38 10.12
C GLY A 336 -2.07 -2.35 11.20
N ILE A 337 -1.04 -1.53 11.00
CA ILE A 337 -0.63 -0.47 11.91
C ILE A 337 -0.87 0.89 11.26
N VAL A 338 -1.40 1.84 12.03
CA VAL A 338 -1.43 3.27 11.68
C VAL A 338 -0.88 4.05 12.86
N ALA A 339 0.15 4.87 12.68
CA ALA A 339 0.74 5.59 13.82
C ALA A 339 1.24 6.97 13.46
N ASN A 340 1.00 7.98 14.29
CA ASN A 340 1.68 9.27 14.11
C ASN A 340 3.18 9.11 14.41
N GLN A 341 4.05 9.80 13.66
CA GLN A 341 5.50 9.80 13.89
C GLN A 341 5.94 11.15 14.48
N PRO A 342 6.16 11.26 15.81
CA PRO A 342 6.50 12.52 16.45
C PRO A 342 7.81 13.16 15.95
N MET A 343 8.75 12.37 15.42
CA MET A 343 10.01 12.90 14.86
C MET A 343 9.83 13.60 13.51
N GLN A 344 8.67 13.45 12.87
CA GLN A 344 8.39 13.98 11.54
C GLN A 344 7.19 14.93 11.63
N PHE A 345 7.43 16.21 11.37
CA PHE A 345 6.42 17.28 11.52
C PHE A 345 5.66 17.25 12.87
N ALA A 346 6.36 16.87 13.95
CA ALA A 346 5.78 16.71 15.29
C ALA A 346 4.60 15.71 15.36
N GLY A 347 4.44 14.82 14.38
CA GLY A 347 3.34 13.87 14.28
C GLY A 347 2.01 14.48 13.83
N CYS A 348 1.99 15.72 13.31
CA CYS A 348 0.75 16.35 12.86
C CYS A 348 0.14 15.63 11.64
N LEU A 349 -1.18 15.71 11.50
CA LEU A 349 -1.87 15.27 10.30
C LEU A 349 -1.84 16.36 9.23
N ASP A 350 -1.53 16.00 8.00
CA ASP A 350 -1.67 16.84 6.82
C ASP A 350 -2.47 16.08 5.74
N ILE A 351 -2.58 16.69 4.57
CA ILE A 351 -3.29 16.10 3.43
C ILE A 351 -2.74 14.71 3.10
N ASP A 352 -1.42 14.60 2.96
CA ASP A 352 -0.78 13.40 2.44
C ASP A 352 -0.81 12.27 3.47
N ALA A 353 -0.58 12.56 4.75
CA ALA A 353 -0.76 11.59 5.83
C ALA A 353 -2.21 11.08 5.91
N SER A 354 -3.19 11.98 5.75
CA SER A 354 -4.60 11.60 5.78
C SER A 354 -4.95 10.63 4.65
N GLU A 355 -4.47 10.88 3.43
CA GLU A 355 -4.75 10.01 2.29
C GLU A 355 -3.99 8.68 2.36
N LYS A 356 -2.72 8.71 2.78
CA LYS A 356 -1.89 7.51 3.03
C LYS A 356 -2.61 6.57 3.99
N ALA A 357 -2.96 7.05 5.18
CA ALA A 357 -3.60 6.23 6.20
C ALA A 357 -5.03 5.83 5.81
N ALA A 358 -5.81 6.72 5.18
CA ALA A 358 -7.19 6.41 4.80
C ALA A 358 -7.25 5.22 3.82
N ARG A 359 -6.37 5.21 2.82
CA ARG A 359 -6.33 4.10 1.87
C ARG A 359 -5.85 2.81 2.55
N PHE A 360 -4.83 2.90 3.40
CA PHE A 360 -4.32 1.75 4.15
C PHE A 360 -5.37 1.11 5.07
N VAL A 361 -6.12 1.91 5.85
CA VAL A 361 -7.21 1.43 6.71
C VAL A 361 -8.29 0.72 5.89
N ARG A 362 -8.71 1.31 4.77
CA ARG A 362 -9.68 0.67 3.87
C ARG A 362 -9.19 -0.64 3.28
N THR A 363 -7.91 -0.73 2.93
CA THR A 363 -7.31 -1.97 2.44
C THR A 363 -7.32 -3.05 3.52
N CYS A 364 -6.95 -2.69 4.76
CA CYS A 364 -7.00 -3.63 5.88
C CYS A 364 -8.43 -4.14 6.12
N ASP A 365 -9.41 -3.22 6.17
CA ASP A 365 -10.82 -3.57 6.38
C ASP A 365 -11.36 -4.49 5.27
N ALA A 366 -11.10 -4.16 4.00
CA ALA A 366 -11.55 -4.96 2.87
C ALA A 366 -11.02 -6.40 2.86
N PHE A 367 -9.88 -6.64 3.52
CA PHE A 367 -9.22 -7.93 3.58
C PHE A 367 -9.18 -8.52 5.01
N ASN A 368 -10.11 -8.08 5.87
CA ASN A 368 -10.31 -8.62 7.22
C ASN A 368 -9.07 -8.54 8.13
N VAL A 369 -8.17 -7.59 7.89
CA VAL A 369 -6.97 -7.36 8.71
C VAL A 369 -7.33 -6.40 9.85
N PRO A 370 -7.20 -6.78 11.13
CA PRO A 370 -7.35 -5.88 12.27
C PRO A 370 -6.46 -4.64 12.15
N VAL A 371 -6.91 -3.48 12.64
CA VAL A 371 -6.10 -2.25 12.66
C VAL A 371 -5.77 -1.85 14.10
N ILE A 372 -4.48 -1.64 14.35
CA ILE A 372 -3.96 -1.07 15.60
C ILE A 372 -3.46 0.34 15.30
N THR A 373 -3.95 1.32 16.05
CA THR A 373 -3.64 2.73 15.85
C THR A 373 -2.88 3.30 17.05
N PHE A 374 -1.70 3.90 16.84
CA PHE A 374 -0.94 4.59 17.88
C PHE A 374 -1.01 6.11 17.69
N VAL A 375 -1.42 6.83 18.73
CA VAL A 375 -1.79 8.26 18.64
C VAL A 375 -0.83 9.14 19.42
N ASP A 376 -0.14 10.03 18.70
CA ASP A 376 0.61 11.17 19.23
C ASP A 376 0.53 12.32 18.23
N VAL A 377 -0.65 12.96 18.17
CA VAL A 377 -1.00 13.99 17.20
C VAL A 377 -1.30 15.32 17.88
N PRO A 378 -0.53 16.39 17.60
CA PRO A 378 -0.79 17.72 18.15
C PRO A 378 -1.96 18.45 17.46
N GLY A 379 -2.43 17.94 16.32
CA GLY A 379 -3.46 18.54 15.48
C GLY A 379 -3.15 18.37 14.00
N PHE A 380 -3.82 19.17 13.17
CA PHE A 380 -3.50 19.28 11.75
C PHE A 380 -2.40 20.31 11.49
N LEU A 381 -1.58 20.10 10.47
CA LEU A 381 -0.55 21.04 10.04
C LEU A 381 -1.19 22.37 9.64
N PRO A 382 -0.87 23.50 10.30
CA PRO A 382 -1.40 24.80 9.90
C PRO A 382 -0.72 25.28 8.60
N GLY A 383 -1.51 25.62 7.58
CA GLY A 383 -0.98 26.14 6.31
C GLY A 383 -2.07 26.63 5.36
N VAL A 384 -1.82 27.74 4.66
CA VAL A 384 -2.74 28.26 3.63
C VAL A 384 -2.86 27.30 2.44
N ASP A 385 -1.74 26.65 2.11
CA ASP A 385 -1.63 25.58 1.14
C ASP A 385 -2.51 24.38 1.51
N GLN A 386 -2.55 23.96 2.78
CA GLN A 386 -3.42 22.87 3.24
C GLN A 386 -4.90 23.19 2.95
N GLU A 387 -5.34 24.40 3.26
CA GLU A 387 -6.71 24.86 2.96
C GLU A 387 -6.98 24.91 1.45
N HIS A 388 -6.10 25.53 0.67
CA HIS A 388 -6.27 25.69 -0.78
C HIS A 388 -6.20 24.36 -1.55
N TYR A 389 -5.40 23.40 -1.08
CA TYR A 389 -5.32 22.05 -1.63
C TYR A 389 -6.41 21.12 -1.10
N GLY A 390 -7.27 21.60 -0.20
CA GLY A 390 -8.51 20.95 0.19
C GLY A 390 -8.36 19.95 1.32
N ILE A 391 -7.60 20.28 2.38
CA ILE A 391 -7.47 19.47 3.60
C ILE A 391 -8.84 19.05 4.19
N ILE A 392 -9.87 19.89 4.08
CA ILE A 392 -11.21 19.55 4.58
C ILE A 392 -11.75 18.27 3.92
N ARG A 393 -11.69 18.17 2.58
CA ARG A 393 -12.19 16.99 1.86
C ARG A 393 -11.19 15.82 1.88
N ARG A 394 -9.89 16.10 1.83
CA ARG A 394 -8.83 15.06 1.79
C ARG A 394 -8.59 14.46 3.17
N GLY A 395 -8.59 15.28 4.23
CA GLY A 395 -8.51 14.87 5.63
C GLY A 395 -9.72 14.06 6.11
N ALA A 396 -10.93 14.40 5.63
CA ALA A 396 -12.15 13.65 5.96
C ALA A 396 -12.14 12.19 5.47
N LYS A 397 -11.25 11.82 4.53
CA LYS A 397 -11.09 10.43 4.07
C LYS A 397 -10.67 9.50 5.21
N LEU A 398 -9.82 9.95 6.13
CA LEU A 398 -9.35 9.12 7.24
C LEU A 398 -10.46 8.88 8.27
N ILE A 399 -11.28 9.90 8.54
CA ILE A 399 -12.50 9.75 9.35
C ILE A 399 -13.43 8.72 8.71
N TYR A 400 -13.65 8.84 7.40
CA TYR A 400 -14.51 7.92 6.65
C TYR A 400 -14.01 6.47 6.74
N ALA A 401 -12.70 6.27 6.57
CA ALA A 401 -12.07 4.95 6.59
C ALA A 401 -12.21 4.26 7.96
N TYR A 402 -11.98 4.98 9.07
CA TYR A 402 -12.21 4.41 10.40
C TYR A 402 -13.69 4.15 10.68
N ALA A 403 -14.58 5.09 10.32
CA ALA A 403 -16.00 4.98 10.61
C ALA A 403 -16.74 3.92 9.76
N GLU A 404 -16.17 3.50 8.64
CA GLU A 404 -16.72 2.40 7.83
C GLU A 404 -16.12 1.04 8.19
N ALA A 405 -14.97 1.01 8.87
CA ALA A 405 -14.27 -0.23 9.15
C ALA A 405 -15.05 -1.10 10.14
N THR A 406 -15.16 -2.39 9.81
CA THR A 406 -15.86 -3.40 10.62
C THR A 406 -14.91 -4.47 11.19
N VAL A 407 -13.64 -4.47 10.75
CA VAL A 407 -12.56 -5.22 11.39
C VAL A 407 -12.36 -4.79 12.85
N PRO A 408 -11.64 -5.60 13.66
CA PRO A 408 -11.22 -5.18 14.99
C PRO A 408 -10.36 -3.92 14.94
N LEU A 409 -10.69 -2.94 15.78
CA LEU A 409 -10.01 -1.66 15.90
C LEU A 409 -9.52 -1.45 17.34
N ILE A 410 -8.21 -1.38 17.53
CA ILE A 410 -7.58 -1.06 18.82
C ILE A 410 -6.76 0.21 18.67
N THR A 411 -7.00 1.18 19.54
CA THR A 411 -6.29 2.46 19.53
C THR A 411 -5.55 2.67 20.84
N VAL A 412 -4.29 3.08 20.79
CA VAL A 412 -3.44 3.38 21.94
C VAL A 412 -2.95 4.82 21.83
N ILE A 413 -3.41 5.69 22.72
CA ILE A 413 -2.93 7.08 22.80
C ILE A 413 -1.70 7.09 23.70
N THR A 414 -0.53 7.33 23.11
CA THR A 414 0.75 7.37 23.83
C THR A 414 1.00 8.75 24.44
N ARG A 415 0.65 9.82 23.71
CA ARG A 415 0.87 11.20 24.17
C ARG A 415 -0.19 12.17 23.65
N LYS A 416 0.02 12.93 22.57
CA LYS A 416 -0.92 14.01 22.20
C LYS A 416 -2.16 13.50 21.47
N ALA A 417 -3.33 14.03 21.81
CA ALA A 417 -4.56 13.83 21.05
C ALA A 417 -5.43 15.09 21.15
N PHE A 418 -5.21 16.05 20.25
CA PHE A 418 -5.88 17.36 20.30
C PHE A 418 -6.94 17.58 19.22
N GLY A 419 -8.08 18.12 19.65
CA GLY A 419 -9.14 18.63 18.77
C GLY A 419 -9.65 17.59 17.78
N GLY A 420 -9.87 18.02 16.53
CA GLY A 420 -10.36 17.10 15.49
C GLY A 420 -9.39 15.96 15.16
N ALA A 421 -8.09 16.10 15.46
CA ALA A 421 -7.14 15.02 15.22
C ALA A 421 -7.31 13.85 16.20
N TYR A 422 -7.78 14.11 17.44
CA TYR A 422 -8.22 13.05 18.36
C TYR A 422 -9.34 12.22 17.73
N ASP A 423 -10.36 12.88 17.17
CA ASP A 423 -11.48 12.16 16.55
C ASP A 423 -11.00 11.30 15.37
N VAL A 424 -10.15 11.88 14.50
CA VAL A 424 -9.64 11.25 13.27
C VAL A 424 -8.79 10.01 13.55
N MET A 425 -7.98 10.00 14.60
CA MET A 425 -7.03 8.92 14.90
C MET A 425 -7.68 7.75 15.65
N GLY A 426 -8.71 7.15 15.05
CA GLY A 426 -9.33 5.93 15.57
C GLY A 426 -10.00 6.10 16.94
N SER A 427 -10.67 7.24 17.17
CA SER A 427 -11.39 7.47 18.42
C SER A 427 -12.55 6.49 18.61
N LYS A 428 -12.97 6.27 19.86
CA LYS A 428 -14.15 5.48 20.19
C LYS A 428 -15.41 5.98 19.48
N HIS A 429 -15.49 7.28 19.21
CA HIS A 429 -16.62 7.92 18.52
C HIS A 429 -16.74 7.51 17.05
N LEU A 430 -15.65 7.03 16.44
CA LEU A 430 -15.65 6.47 15.08
C LEU A 430 -15.88 4.95 15.05
N GLY A 431 -16.11 4.30 16.19
CA GLY A 431 -16.39 2.86 16.24
C GLY A 431 -15.19 2.00 16.63
N ALA A 432 -14.11 2.60 17.14
CA ALA A 432 -13.01 1.81 17.71
C ALA A 432 -13.49 0.96 18.90
N ASP A 433 -13.11 -0.32 18.91
CA ASP A 433 -13.62 -1.29 19.87
C ASP A 433 -12.94 -1.14 21.23
N LEU A 434 -11.62 -0.92 21.21
CA LEU A 434 -10.79 -0.77 22.40
C LEU A 434 -9.89 0.47 22.26
N ASN A 435 -10.07 1.46 23.13
CA ASN A 435 -9.27 2.67 23.21
C ASN A 435 -8.53 2.68 24.55
N LEU A 436 -7.21 2.70 24.48
CA LEU A 436 -6.30 2.72 25.61
C LEU A 436 -5.54 4.04 25.61
N ALA A 437 -5.13 4.50 26.79
CA ALA A 437 -4.27 5.66 26.92
C ALA A 437 -3.15 5.38 27.91
N TRP A 438 -1.94 5.84 27.61
CA TRP A 438 -0.85 5.90 28.56
C TRP A 438 -1.06 7.05 29.56
N PRO A 439 -0.38 7.06 30.72
CA PRO A 439 -0.51 8.15 31.69
C PRO A 439 -0.02 9.49 31.12
N THR A 440 0.88 9.44 30.13
CA THR A 440 1.42 10.57 29.38
C THR A 440 0.46 11.15 28.34
N ALA A 441 -0.71 10.53 28.14
CA ALA A 441 -1.68 10.99 27.15
C ALA A 441 -2.30 12.34 27.53
N GLN A 442 -2.37 13.25 26.56
CA GLN A 442 -2.93 14.60 26.69
C GLN A 442 -4.13 14.70 25.73
N ILE A 443 -5.35 14.55 26.27
CA ILE A 443 -6.58 14.52 25.49
C ILE A 443 -7.37 15.80 25.75
N ALA A 444 -7.38 16.73 24.79
CA ALA A 444 -8.02 18.03 24.96
C ALA A 444 -8.52 18.62 23.63
N VAL A 445 -9.32 19.69 23.70
CA VAL A 445 -9.84 20.36 22.49
C VAL A 445 -8.74 21.05 21.69
N MET A 446 -7.73 21.61 22.37
CA MET A 446 -6.56 22.24 21.77
C MET A 446 -5.44 22.35 22.81
N GLY A 447 -4.23 22.72 22.38
CA GLY A 447 -3.11 22.95 23.30
C GLY A 447 -3.38 24.07 24.32
N ALA A 448 -2.78 23.95 25.50
CA ALA A 448 -3.06 24.80 26.66
C ALA A 448 -2.88 26.30 26.38
N GLN A 449 -1.80 26.68 25.68
CA GLN A 449 -1.54 28.08 25.32
C GLN A 449 -2.68 28.68 24.46
N GLY A 450 -3.20 27.92 23.50
CA GLY A 450 -4.34 28.33 22.68
C GLY A 450 -5.62 28.44 23.50
N ALA A 451 -5.88 27.45 24.35
CA ALA A 451 -7.07 27.41 25.20
C ALA A 451 -7.13 28.59 26.17
N VAL A 452 -6.03 28.87 26.89
CA VAL A 452 -5.95 29.93 27.90
C VAL A 452 -6.17 31.32 27.28
N ASN A 453 -5.62 31.57 26.09
CA ASN A 453 -5.81 32.83 25.37
C ASN A 453 -7.28 33.09 24.98
N ILE A 454 -8.09 32.04 24.84
CA ILE A 454 -9.52 32.15 24.56
C ILE A 454 -10.33 32.25 25.86
N LEU A 455 -10.11 31.33 26.79
CA LEU A 455 -10.87 31.21 28.05
C LEU A 455 -10.66 32.41 28.97
N HIS A 456 -9.41 32.87 29.10
CA HIS A 456 -9.00 33.92 30.02
C HIS A 456 -8.68 35.24 29.31
N ARG A 457 -9.19 35.46 28.09
CA ARG A 457 -8.92 36.67 27.29
C ARG A 457 -9.10 37.97 28.07
N ARG A 458 -10.15 38.07 28.88
CA ARG A 458 -10.42 39.26 29.71
C ARG A 458 -9.38 39.42 30.82
N THR A 459 -9.09 38.35 31.56
CA THR A 459 -8.10 38.33 32.65
C THR A 459 -6.69 38.63 32.13
N ILE A 460 -6.33 38.14 30.95
CA ILE A 460 -5.04 38.42 30.29
C ILE A 460 -4.97 39.90 29.88
N ALA A 461 -6.04 40.47 29.31
CA ALA A 461 -6.07 41.89 28.97
C ALA A 461 -5.98 42.80 30.21
N GLU A 462 -6.61 42.41 31.32
CA GLU A 462 -6.49 43.09 32.61
C GLU A 462 -5.04 43.01 33.16
N ALA A 463 -4.41 41.83 33.07
CA ALA A 463 -3.01 41.65 33.47
C ALA A 463 -2.03 42.42 32.57
N GLU A 464 -2.32 42.56 31.28
CA GLU A 464 -1.56 43.37 30.33
C GLU A 464 -1.61 44.86 30.70
N ALA A 465 -2.80 45.36 31.06
CA ALA A 465 -2.94 46.72 31.57
C ALA A 465 -2.20 46.93 32.92
N ALA A 466 -2.03 45.86 33.71
CA ALA A 466 -1.32 45.88 34.99
C ALA A 466 0.19 45.58 34.90
N GLY A 467 0.71 45.24 33.71
CA GLY A 467 2.13 44.94 33.49
C GLY A 467 2.60 43.55 33.95
N ASP A 468 1.69 42.60 34.20
CA ASP A 468 1.98 41.24 34.71
C ASP A 468 1.43 40.12 33.80
N VAL A 469 1.32 40.41 32.50
CA VAL A 469 0.70 39.50 31.51
C VAL A 469 1.43 38.16 31.39
N GLU A 470 2.76 38.16 31.37
CA GLU A 470 3.54 36.94 31.13
C GLU A 470 3.45 35.96 32.31
N ALA A 471 3.59 36.43 33.55
CA ALA A 471 3.46 35.56 34.71
C ALA A 471 2.03 35.04 34.90
N THR A 472 1.02 35.91 34.67
CA THR A 472 -0.39 35.50 34.71
C THR A 472 -0.70 34.47 33.64
N ARG A 473 -0.23 34.66 32.40
CA ARG A 473 -0.42 33.72 31.30
C ARG A 473 0.26 32.39 31.60
N ALA A 474 1.52 32.40 32.05
CA ALA A 474 2.25 31.19 32.39
C ALA A 474 1.55 30.39 33.51
N ARG A 475 1.07 31.06 34.56
CA ARG A 475 0.30 30.42 35.63
C ARG A 475 -0.98 29.77 35.11
N LEU A 476 -1.76 30.49 34.29
CA LEU A 476 -3.01 29.97 33.74
C LEU A 476 -2.78 28.80 32.78
N ILE A 477 -1.68 28.81 32.02
CA ILE A 477 -1.26 27.67 31.20
C ILE A 477 -0.97 26.47 32.09
N GLN A 478 -0.15 26.62 33.13
CA GLN A 478 0.17 25.53 34.05
C GLN A 478 -1.09 24.94 34.70
N GLU A 479 -2.00 25.80 35.17
CA GLU A 479 -3.27 25.35 35.76
C GLU A 479 -4.14 24.56 34.76
N TYR A 480 -4.16 24.98 33.50
CA TYR A 480 -4.88 24.26 32.44
C TYR A 480 -4.21 22.92 32.12
N GLU A 481 -2.88 22.90 32.03
CA GLU A 481 -2.11 21.68 31.76
C GLU A 481 -2.31 20.65 32.86
N ASP A 482 -2.14 21.04 34.12
CA ASP A 482 -2.28 20.14 35.28
C ASP A 482 -3.71 19.59 35.40
N ALA A 483 -4.72 20.42 35.11
CA ALA A 483 -6.12 20.02 35.27
C ALA A 483 -6.66 19.21 34.09
N LEU A 484 -6.28 19.54 32.85
CA LEU A 484 -6.96 19.06 31.64
C LEU A 484 -6.06 18.32 30.64
N LEU A 485 -4.74 18.50 30.65
CA LEU A 485 -3.84 17.77 29.75
C LEU A 485 -3.44 16.41 30.33
N ASN A 486 -4.44 15.55 30.51
CA ASN A 486 -4.30 14.19 31.01
C ASN A 486 -5.41 13.30 30.41
N PRO A 487 -5.33 11.97 30.50
CA PRO A 487 -6.35 11.09 29.90
C PRO A 487 -7.59 10.93 30.79
N TYR A 488 -7.53 11.36 32.05
CA TYR A 488 -8.52 10.98 33.07
C TYR A 488 -9.90 11.58 32.79
N ILE A 489 -9.98 12.80 32.26
CA ILE A 489 -11.27 13.42 31.87
C ILE A 489 -11.97 12.61 30.76
N ALA A 490 -11.21 12.04 29.83
CA ALA A 490 -11.75 11.17 28.79
C ALA A 490 -12.14 9.79 29.36
N ALA A 491 -11.35 9.26 30.29
CA ALA A 491 -11.65 8.01 30.99
C ALA A 491 -12.92 8.08 31.84
N GLU A 492 -13.16 9.19 32.56
CA GLU A 492 -14.39 9.44 33.33
C GLU A 492 -15.65 9.37 32.45
N ARG A 493 -15.52 9.66 31.16
CA ARG A 493 -16.61 9.62 30.18
C ARG A 493 -16.72 8.28 29.44
N GLY A 494 -15.80 7.35 29.67
CA GLY A 494 -15.69 6.10 28.93
C GLY A 494 -15.27 6.28 27.48
N TYR A 495 -14.65 7.41 27.12
CA TYR A 495 -14.09 7.61 25.78
C TYR A 495 -12.82 6.78 25.57
N ILE A 496 -12.11 6.54 26.68
CA ILE A 496 -11.00 5.59 26.80
C ILE A 496 -11.48 4.47 27.72
N ASP A 497 -11.25 3.21 27.34
CA ASP A 497 -11.66 2.03 28.12
C ASP A 497 -10.75 1.81 29.34
N ALA A 498 -9.46 2.14 29.22
CA ALA A 498 -8.51 2.07 30.32
C ALA A 498 -7.33 3.02 30.13
N VAL A 499 -6.89 3.62 31.24
CA VAL A 499 -5.54 4.20 31.35
C VAL A 499 -4.62 3.08 31.83
N ILE A 500 -3.58 2.76 31.05
CA ILE A 500 -2.69 1.61 31.26
C ILE A 500 -1.25 2.06 31.41
N LEU A 501 -0.38 1.24 32.02
CA LEU A 501 1.06 1.45 31.93
C LEU A 501 1.55 1.22 30.50
N PRO A 502 2.55 1.97 30.01
CA PRO A 502 3.15 1.73 28.70
C PRO A 502 3.59 0.27 28.51
N SER A 503 4.23 -0.33 29.52
CA SER A 503 4.67 -1.74 29.50
C SER A 503 3.54 -2.77 29.41
N ASP A 504 2.29 -2.37 29.66
CA ASP A 504 1.13 -3.25 29.56
C ASP A 504 0.50 -3.27 28.17
N THR A 505 0.98 -2.43 27.25
CA THR A 505 0.39 -2.24 25.90
C THR A 505 0.27 -3.55 25.14
N ARG A 506 1.37 -4.30 24.98
CA ARG A 506 1.40 -5.58 24.28
C ARG A 506 0.38 -6.57 24.85
N ARG A 507 0.32 -6.68 26.18
CA ARG A 507 -0.64 -7.54 26.88
C ARG A 507 -2.10 -7.16 26.61
N HIS A 508 -2.41 -5.86 26.58
CA HIS A 508 -3.76 -5.38 26.26
C HIS A 508 -4.13 -5.63 24.80
N VAL A 509 -3.21 -5.38 23.88
CA VAL A 509 -3.40 -5.63 22.44
C VAL A 509 -3.66 -7.11 22.19
N VAL A 510 -2.81 -8.00 22.70
CA VAL A 510 -2.98 -9.46 22.55
C VAL A 510 -4.35 -9.91 23.06
N ARG A 511 -4.72 -9.53 24.29
CA ARG A 511 -6.02 -9.91 24.88
C ARG A 511 -7.20 -9.30 24.14
N GLY A 512 -7.08 -8.04 23.71
CA GLY A 512 -8.08 -7.35 22.91
C GLY A 512 -8.35 -8.08 21.60
N LEU A 513 -7.30 -8.38 20.84
CA LEU A 513 -7.40 -9.08 19.56
C LEU A 513 -7.97 -10.50 19.71
N ARG A 514 -7.62 -11.24 20.77
CA ARG A 514 -8.22 -12.55 21.06
C ARG A 514 -9.75 -12.45 21.18
N GLN A 515 -10.25 -11.45 21.90
CA GLN A 515 -11.69 -11.26 22.10
C GLN A 515 -12.39 -10.72 20.84
N LEU A 516 -11.77 -9.73 20.18
CA LEU A 516 -12.34 -9.03 19.04
C LEU A 516 -12.28 -9.82 17.73
N ARG A 517 -11.50 -10.90 17.66
CA ARG A 517 -11.44 -11.79 16.48
C ARG A 517 -12.82 -12.25 16.01
N THR A 518 -13.78 -12.37 16.93
CA THR A 518 -15.15 -12.81 16.62
C THR A 518 -16.14 -11.66 16.39
N LYS A 519 -15.65 -10.41 16.28
CA LYS A 519 -16.44 -9.22 15.99
C LYS A 519 -17.24 -9.43 14.71
N ARG A 520 -18.50 -9.00 14.76
CA ARG A 520 -19.39 -8.97 13.60
C ARG A 520 -20.18 -7.68 13.66
N GLU A 521 -19.93 -6.81 12.69
CA GLU A 521 -20.64 -5.56 12.51
C GLU A 521 -21.04 -5.42 11.04
N THR A 522 -22.15 -4.72 10.79
CA THR A 522 -22.63 -4.47 9.43
C THR A 522 -23.10 -3.03 9.32
N LEU A 523 -22.67 -2.33 8.28
CA LEU A 523 -23.14 -0.99 7.96
C LEU A 523 -24.55 -1.01 7.32
N PRO A 524 -25.25 0.14 7.28
CA PRO A 524 -26.51 0.25 6.55
C PRO A 524 -26.40 -0.18 5.07
N PRO A 525 -27.39 -0.89 4.51
CA PRO A 525 -27.31 -1.45 3.17
C PRO A 525 -27.26 -0.35 2.10
N LYS A 526 -26.31 -0.45 1.17
CA LYS A 526 -26.10 0.52 0.09
C LYS A 526 -25.33 -0.12 -1.08
N LYS A 527 -25.31 0.53 -2.24
CA LYS A 527 -24.48 0.09 -3.39
C LYS A 527 -22.99 0.26 -3.09
N HIS A 528 -22.62 1.42 -2.56
CA HIS A 528 -21.30 1.77 -2.05
C HIS A 528 -21.43 3.03 -1.19
N GLY A 529 -20.34 3.39 -0.50
CA GLY A 529 -20.20 4.67 0.18
C GLY A 529 -20.15 5.87 -0.77
N ASN A 530 -20.12 7.08 -0.22
CA ASN A 530 -19.86 8.31 -0.99
C ASN A 530 -18.71 9.07 -0.29
N ILE A 531 -17.57 8.39 -0.16
CA ILE A 531 -16.36 8.95 0.44
C ILE A 531 -15.96 10.24 -0.29
N PRO A 532 -15.45 11.26 0.40
CA PRO A 532 -14.77 12.38 -0.25
C PRO A 532 -13.66 11.88 -1.19
N LEU A 533 -13.54 12.48 -2.38
CA LEU A 533 -12.49 12.16 -3.38
C LEU A 533 -11.55 13.33 -3.59
#